data_AF-A0A2N1D3K7-F1
#
_entry.id   AF-A0A2N1D3K7-F1
#
_cell.length_a   1.000
_cell.length_b   1.000
_cell.length_c   1.000
_cell.angle_alpha   90.00
_cell.angle_beta   90.00
_cell.angle_gamma   90.00
#
_symmetry.space_group_name_H-M   'P 1'
#
loop_
_entity.id
_entity.type
_entity.pdbx_description
1 polymer ?
#
loop_
_entity_poly.entity_id
_entity_poly.type
_entity_poly.pdbx_seq_one_letter_code
_entity_poly.pdbx_strand_id
1 'polypeptide(L)'
;MNSTNSSEEQSTGMPKVATWLLSRLANPIYRDVLIGDMEEEYTERQQTNQESTNWLLRQTALAIWDGQNAMVKTTGFVKVLSIVLCVLTLPTITFFVGWLSNMREPSEHLWQLLMAGEVHSILFNAEYWRLAWSESGISHLELAMFINIPSILWAMLFAGSAYLFLKKSNPSVWVFSAFALAYMLLPYLFGYTLISSVDPVPQLVGPILAFMMLAPFFTLPLYVCFLFRQFSK
;
A
#
# COMPACT_ATOMS: atom_id res chain seq x y z
N MET A 1 17.43 -27.36 59.73
CA MET A 1 17.77 -26.22 58.86
C MET A 1 17.33 -26.61 57.46
N ASN A 2 16.24 -26.01 56.99
CA ASN A 2 15.57 -26.39 55.75
C ASN A 2 16.37 -25.94 54.52
N SER A 3 16.58 -26.88 53.62
CA SER A 3 17.01 -26.69 52.24
C SER A 3 16.08 -25.73 51.51
N THR A 4 16.65 -24.85 50.70
CA THR A 4 15.91 -24.20 49.60
C THR A 4 16.87 -24.10 48.43
N ASN A 5 17.11 -25.26 47.79
CA ASN A 5 17.61 -25.27 46.42
C ASN A 5 16.45 -24.79 45.55
N SER A 6 16.51 -23.53 45.14
CA SER A 6 15.68 -23.04 44.05
C SER A 6 16.18 -23.71 42.78
N SER A 7 15.60 -24.87 42.46
CA SER A 7 15.67 -25.44 41.14
C SER A 7 15.07 -24.40 40.19
N GLU A 8 15.92 -23.67 39.49
CA GLU A 8 15.51 -22.96 38.28
C GLU A 8 14.90 -24.03 37.38
N GLU A 9 13.59 -23.98 37.19
CA GLU A 9 12.90 -24.72 36.14
C GLU A 9 13.56 -24.32 34.82
N GLN A 10 14.52 -25.12 34.36
CA GLN A 10 15.00 -25.06 32.99
C GLN A 10 13.78 -25.29 32.11
N SER A 11 13.22 -24.20 31.59
CA SER A 11 12.21 -24.21 30.54
C SER A 11 12.81 -24.94 29.34
N THR A 12 12.56 -26.25 29.27
CA THR A 12 13.00 -27.16 28.21
C THR A 12 12.29 -26.92 26.87
N GLY A 13 11.30 -26.02 26.85
CA GLY A 13 10.56 -25.67 25.64
C GLY A 13 11.07 -24.38 25.00
N MET A 14 10.84 -24.26 23.69
CA MET A 14 11.05 -23.01 22.96
C MET A 14 10.27 -21.86 23.62
N PRO A 15 10.87 -20.65 23.76
CA PRO A 15 10.19 -19.47 24.29
C PRO A 15 8.83 -19.22 23.62
N LYS A 16 7.78 -19.08 24.43
CA LYS A 16 6.39 -18.88 23.96
C LYS A 16 6.23 -17.72 22.97
N VAL A 17 7.05 -16.67 23.10
CA VAL A 17 7.03 -15.51 22.20
C VAL A 17 7.49 -15.90 20.79
N ALA A 18 8.52 -16.74 20.66
CA ALA A 18 9.00 -17.23 19.35
C ALA A 18 7.93 -18.11 18.69
N THR A 19 7.32 -19.03 19.46
CA THR A 19 6.21 -19.85 18.97
C THR A 19 5.03 -18.99 18.51
N TRP A 20 4.67 -17.98 19.31
CA TRP A 20 3.59 -17.06 18.98
C TRP A 20 3.86 -16.28 17.69
N LEU A 21 5.07 -15.72 17.54
CA LEU A 21 5.46 -14.97 16.33
C LEU A 21 5.44 -15.86 15.09
N LEU A 22 6.04 -17.05 15.15
CA LEU A 22 6.05 -18.01 14.04
C LEU A 22 4.63 -18.48 13.70
N SER A 23 3.79 -18.73 14.71
CA SER A 23 2.40 -19.17 14.51
C SER A 23 1.57 -18.17 13.70
N ARG A 24 1.96 -16.88 13.76
CA ARG A 24 1.21 -15.76 13.15
C ARG A 24 1.82 -15.24 11.86
N LEU A 25 3.15 -15.27 11.75
CA LEU A 25 3.89 -14.55 10.71
C LEU A 25 4.68 -15.47 9.77
N ALA A 26 4.88 -16.75 10.10
CA ALA A 26 5.50 -17.68 9.17
C ALA A 26 4.52 -18.12 8.07
N ASN A 27 5.07 -18.68 7.00
CA ASN A 27 4.26 -19.15 5.87
C ASN A 27 3.31 -20.28 6.31
N PRO A 28 1.99 -20.16 6.10
CA PRO A 28 1.02 -21.14 6.56
C PRO A 28 1.21 -22.55 5.97
N ILE A 29 1.92 -22.67 4.83
CA ILE A 29 2.14 -23.96 4.16
C ILE A 29 3.04 -24.90 4.98
N TYR A 30 4.06 -24.36 5.65
CA TYR A 30 5.06 -25.16 6.37
C TYR A 30 5.29 -24.70 7.81
N ARG A 31 4.45 -23.80 8.32
CA ARG A 31 4.54 -23.22 9.66
C ARG A 31 4.66 -24.26 10.77
N ASP A 32 3.81 -25.27 10.75
CA ASP A 32 3.72 -26.23 11.86
C ASP A 32 4.94 -27.16 11.88
N VAL A 33 5.49 -27.51 10.71
CA VAL A 33 6.75 -28.24 10.57
C VAL A 33 7.93 -27.38 11.04
N LEU A 34 7.99 -26.12 10.59
CA LEU A 34 9.03 -25.17 10.99
C LEU A 34 9.08 -24.95 12.51
N ILE A 35 7.92 -24.83 13.17
CA ILE A 35 7.86 -24.68 14.63
C ILE A 35 8.41 -25.94 15.32
N GLY A 36 8.07 -27.13 14.82
CA GLY A 36 8.59 -28.40 15.35
C GLY A 36 10.11 -28.52 15.19
N ASP A 37 10.63 -28.26 13.99
CA ASP A 37 12.07 -28.32 13.71
C ASP A 37 12.85 -27.32 14.58
N MET A 38 12.32 -26.11 14.78
CA MET A 38 12.93 -25.09 15.63
C MET A 38 12.89 -25.45 17.12
N GLU A 39 11.86 -26.16 17.58
CA GLU A 39 11.75 -26.63 18.96
C GLU A 39 12.76 -27.76 19.25
N GLU A 40 12.91 -28.69 18.31
CA GLU A 40 13.90 -29.77 18.38
C GLU A 40 15.33 -29.20 18.43
N GLU A 41 15.71 -28.37 17.46
CA GLU A 41 17.07 -27.82 17.39
C GLU A 41 17.37 -26.86 18.57
N TYR A 42 16.37 -26.12 19.07
CA TYR A 42 16.55 -25.29 20.27
C TYR A 42 16.85 -26.13 21.51
N THR A 43 16.16 -27.26 21.66
CA THR A 43 16.35 -28.18 22.79
C THR A 43 17.73 -28.84 22.74
N GLU A 44 18.17 -29.28 21.55
CA GLU A 44 19.52 -29.83 21.35
C GLU A 44 20.63 -28.79 21.64
N ARG A 45 20.44 -27.54 21.22
CA ARG A 45 21.39 -26.43 21.48
C ARG A 45 21.47 -26.04 22.95
N GLN A 46 20.35 -26.09 23.68
CA GLN A 46 20.37 -25.93 25.14
C GLN A 46 21.18 -27.04 25.82
N GLN A 47 21.00 -28.29 25.40
CA GLN A 47 21.71 -29.45 25.97
C GLN A 47 23.23 -29.42 25.68
N THR A 48 23.63 -28.84 24.54
CA THR A 48 25.03 -28.72 24.12
C THR A 48 25.72 -27.42 24.58
N ASN A 49 25.07 -26.63 25.44
CA ASN A 49 25.59 -25.39 26.02
C ASN A 49 26.03 -24.34 24.96
N GLN A 50 25.35 -24.32 23.81
CA GLN A 50 25.55 -23.34 22.74
C GLN A 50 24.64 -22.12 22.94
N GLU A 51 24.94 -20.98 22.30
CA GLU A 51 24.08 -19.79 22.31
C GLU A 51 22.72 -20.02 21.60
N SER A 52 21.79 -20.66 22.30
CA SER A 52 20.49 -21.08 21.78
C SER A 52 19.53 -19.90 21.55
N THR A 53 19.53 -18.90 22.45
CA THR A 53 18.61 -17.75 22.39
C THR A 53 18.89 -16.82 21.21
N ASN A 54 20.16 -16.44 20.98
CA ASN A 54 20.55 -15.59 19.86
C ASN A 54 20.30 -16.29 18.52
N TRP A 55 20.62 -17.59 18.47
CA TRP A 55 20.32 -18.42 17.31
C TRP A 55 18.82 -18.47 17.03
N LEU A 56 18.00 -18.71 18.05
CA LEU A 56 16.54 -18.80 17.92
C LEU A 56 15.94 -17.50 17.38
N LEU A 57 16.31 -16.34 17.96
CA LEU A 57 15.83 -15.04 17.50
C LEU A 57 16.19 -14.78 16.05
N ARG A 58 17.42 -15.13 15.65
CA ARG A 58 17.87 -14.99 14.26
C ARG A 58 17.07 -15.89 13.32
N GLN A 59 16.85 -17.15 13.68
CA GLN A 59 16.07 -18.07 12.86
C GLN A 59 14.61 -17.67 12.77
N THR A 60 14.00 -17.23 13.88
CA THR A 60 12.63 -16.70 13.88
C THR A 60 12.52 -15.50 12.94
N ALA A 61 13.47 -14.56 12.99
CA ALA A 61 13.48 -13.40 12.10
C ALA A 61 13.62 -13.79 10.61
N LEU A 62 14.56 -14.70 10.30
CA LEU A 62 14.78 -15.19 8.94
C LEU A 62 13.57 -15.94 8.40
N ALA A 63 12.98 -16.84 9.18
CA ALA A 63 11.84 -17.63 8.75
C ALA A 63 10.57 -16.78 8.56
N ILE A 64 10.36 -15.76 9.40
CA ILE A 64 9.31 -14.77 9.20
C ILE A 64 9.59 -13.98 7.93
N TRP A 65 10.82 -13.50 7.72
CA TRP A 65 11.19 -12.75 6.52
C TRP A 65 10.95 -13.55 5.24
N ASP A 66 11.42 -14.79 5.19
CA ASP A 66 11.23 -15.67 4.04
C ASP A 66 9.76 -16.01 3.81
N GLY A 67 9.01 -16.27 4.88
CA GLY A 67 7.58 -16.52 4.83
C GLY A 67 6.81 -15.31 4.28
N GLN A 68 7.07 -14.12 4.80
CA GLN A 68 6.44 -12.88 4.33
C GLN A 68 6.85 -12.56 2.89
N ASN A 69 8.13 -12.70 2.52
CA ASN A 69 8.60 -12.49 1.15
C ASN A 69 7.91 -13.44 0.16
N ALA A 70 7.70 -14.70 0.53
CA ALA A 70 6.95 -15.65 -0.27
C ALA A 70 5.47 -15.28 -0.38
N MET A 71 4.83 -14.87 0.73
CA MET A 71 3.41 -14.47 0.76
C MET A 71 3.13 -13.22 -0.05
N VAL A 72 3.99 -12.20 0.07
CA VAL A 72 3.89 -10.96 -0.70
C VAL A 72 3.97 -11.29 -2.19
N LYS A 73 4.83 -12.23 -2.59
CA LYS A 73 4.95 -12.68 -4.00
C LYS A 73 3.74 -13.40 -4.58
N THR A 74 2.76 -13.77 -3.75
CA THR A 74 1.56 -14.48 -4.23
C THR A 74 0.58 -13.59 -4.98
N THR A 75 -0.06 -14.16 -6.00
CA THR A 75 -1.14 -13.51 -6.74
C THR A 75 -2.28 -13.07 -5.83
N GLY A 76 -2.66 -13.90 -4.87
CA GLY A 76 -3.75 -13.63 -3.93
C GLY A 76 -3.50 -12.38 -3.09
N PHE A 77 -2.31 -12.25 -2.50
CA PHE A 77 -1.93 -11.07 -1.73
C PHE A 77 -2.02 -9.80 -2.57
N VAL A 78 -1.46 -9.81 -3.78
CA VAL A 78 -1.49 -8.66 -4.69
C VAL A 78 -2.92 -8.28 -5.08
N LYS A 79 -3.82 -9.26 -5.30
CA LYS A 79 -5.24 -8.98 -5.57
C LYS A 79 -5.91 -8.27 -4.41
N VAL A 80 -5.76 -8.80 -3.19
CA VAL A 80 -6.36 -8.24 -1.97
C VAL A 80 -5.82 -6.83 -1.73
N LEU A 81 -4.51 -6.65 -1.78
CA LEU A 81 -3.87 -5.34 -1.63
C LEU A 81 -4.38 -4.34 -2.68
N SER A 82 -4.51 -4.77 -3.95
CA SER A 82 -5.01 -3.91 -5.03
C SER A 82 -6.47 -3.49 -4.81
N ILE A 83 -7.33 -4.39 -4.30
CA ILE A 83 -8.71 -4.03 -3.93
C ILE A 83 -8.70 -3.04 -2.77
N VAL A 84 -7.94 -3.30 -1.71
CA VAL A 84 -7.86 -2.41 -0.54
C VAL A 84 -7.40 -1.01 -0.99
N LEU A 85 -6.35 -0.93 -1.80
CA LEU A 85 -5.89 0.33 -2.36
C LEU A 85 -6.98 1.01 -3.22
N CYS A 86 -7.74 0.26 -4.01
CA CYS A 86 -8.86 0.80 -4.79
C CYS A 86 -9.97 1.39 -3.90
N VAL A 87 -10.39 0.63 -2.88
CA VAL A 87 -11.44 1.02 -1.93
C VAL A 87 -11.02 2.20 -1.08
N LEU A 88 -9.73 2.38 -0.79
CA LEU A 88 -9.23 3.55 -0.07
C LEU A 88 -9.04 4.77 -0.98
N THR A 89 -8.45 4.57 -2.16
CA THR A 89 -8.04 5.66 -3.06
C THR A 89 -9.25 6.34 -3.71
N LEU A 90 -10.26 5.58 -4.15
CA LEU A 90 -11.42 6.17 -4.84
C LEU A 90 -12.19 7.15 -3.94
N PRO A 91 -12.56 6.81 -2.69
CA PRO A 91 -13.13 7.78 -1.76
C PRO A 91 -12.21 8.97 -1.53
N THR A 92 -10.91 8.77 -1.31
CA THR A 92 -9.97 9.89 -1.10
C THR A 92 -9.99 10.88 -2.25
N ILE A 93 -10.01 10.40 -3.50
CA ILE A 93 -10.12 11.27 -4.68
C ILE A 93 -11.49 11.95 -4.72
N THR A 94 -12.58 11.23 -4.42
CA THR A 94 -13.93 11.81 -4.37
C THR A 94 -14.03 12.95 -3.35
N PHE A 95 -13.50 12.74 -2.14
CA PHE A 95 -13.45 13.78 -1.10
C PHE A 95 -12.61 14.97 -1.56
N PHE A 96 -11.47 14.71 -2.19
CA PHE A 96 -10.58 15.78 -2.63
C PHE A 96 -11.22 16.62 -3.75
N VAL A 97 -11.82 15.97 -4.75
CA VAL A 97 -12.51 16.64 -5.86
C VAL A 97 -13.75 17.38 -5.36
N GLY A 98 -14.53 16.77 -4.45
CA GLY A 98 -15.69 17.39 -3.84
C GLY A 98 -15.33 18.64 -3.05
N TRP A 99 -14.28 18.56 -2.22
CA TRP A 99 -13.74 19.71 -1.50
C TRP A 99 -13.27 20.80 -2.48
N LEU A 100 -12.40 20.46 -3.44
CA LEU A 100 -11.82 21.42 -4.38
C LEU A 100 -12.88 22.13 -5.23
N SER A 101 -13.93 21.41 -5.65
CA SER A 101 -15.01 21.95 -6.50
C SER A 101 -15.97 22.86 -5.74
N ASN A 102 -16.09 22.69 -4.42
CA ASN A 102 -16.98 23.48 -3.55
C ASN A 102 -16.21 24.51 -2.70
N MET A 103 -14.90 24.61 -2.88
CA MET A 103 -14.02 25.50 -2.14
C MET A 103 -14.30 26.96 -2.51
N ARG A 104 -14.81 27.74 -1.55
CA ARG A 104 -15.00 29.20 -1.72
C ARG A 104 -13.79 30.00 -1.23
N GLU A 105 -13.31 29.69 -0.03
CA GLU A 105 -12.13 30.32 0.58
C GLU A 105 -11.33 29.26 1.36
N PRO A 106 -10.21 28.75 0.82
CA PRO A 106 -9.31 27.89 1.59
C PRO A 106 -8.58 28.70 2.66
N SER A 107 -8.12 28.02 3.71
CA SER A 107 -7.12 28.60 4.60
C SER A 107 -5.84 28.91 3.81
N GLU A 108 -5.11 29.95 4.22
CA GLU A 108 -3.86 30.37 3.58
C GLU A 108 -2.87 29.20 3.45
N HIS A 109 -2.81 28.34 4.46
CA HIS A 109 -1.94 27.17 4.45
C HIS A 109 -2.35 26.14 3.39
N LEU A 110 -3.64 25.78 3.31
CA LEU A 110 -4.13 24.85 2.29
C LEU A 110 -3.99 25.43 0.88
N TRP A 111 -4.19 26.74 0.73
CA TRP A 111 -3.99 27.44 -0.52
C TRP A 111 -2.54 27.37 -1.01
N GLN A 112 -1.57 27.61 -0.11
CA GLN A 112 -0.15 27.50 -0.44
C GLN A 112 0.24 26.08 -0.87
N LEU A 113 -0.25 25.06 -0.17
CA LEU A 113 -0.02 23.66 -0.56
C LEU A 113 -0.63 23.34 -1.93
N LEU A 114 -1.83 23.86 -2.22
CA LEU A 114 -2.51 23.67 -3.49
C LEU A 114 -1.73 24.31 -4.64
N MET A 115 -1.28 25.55 -4.43
CA MET A 115 -0.49 26.31 -5.39
C MET A 115 0.90 25.70 -5.61
N ALA A 116 1.46 25.01 -4.62
CA ALA A 116 2.69 24.24 -4.74
C ALA A 116 2.49 22.85 -5.38
N GLY A 117 1.25 22.43 -5.64
CA GLY A 117 0.96 21.10 -6.17
C GLY A 117 1.15 19.97 -5.14
N GLU A 118 1.29 20.30 -3.85
CA GLU A 118 1.58 19.37 -2.77
C GLU A 118 0.34 18.64 -2.26
N VAL A 119 -0.37 17.97 -3.16
CA VAL A 119 -1.62 17.27 -2.82
C VAL A 119 -1.38 16.19 -1.76
N HIS A 120 -0.24 15.50 -1.80
CA HIS A 120 0.15 14.54 -0.77
C HIS A 120 0.16 15.15 0.63
N SER A 121 0.73 16.36 0.80
CA SER A 121 0.75 17.10 2.06
C SER A 121 -0.67 17.47 2.51
N ILE A 122 -1.55 17.85 1.59
CA ILE A 122 -2.96 18.17 1.88
C ILE A 122 -3.69 16.95 2.43
N LEU A 123 -3.48 15.76 1.87
CA LEU A 123 -4.14 14.52 2.32
C LEU A 123 -3.73 14.08 3.74
N PHE A 124 -2.59 14.55 4.25
CA PHE A 124 -2.18 14.33 5.65
C PHE A 124 -2.56 15.50 6.57
N ASN A 125 -3.22 16.53 6.05
CA ASN A 125 -3.63 17.69 6.83
C ASN A 125 -5.00 17.45 7.50
N ALA A 126 -5.08 17.64 8.82
CA ALA A 126 -6.31 17.45 9.59
C ALA A 126 -7.40 18.50 9.26
N GLU A 127 -6.99 19.73 8.91
CA GLU A 127 -7.92 20.78 8.48
C GLU A 127 -8.65 20.38 7.19
N TYR A 128 -7.92 19.83 6.22
CA TYR A 128 -8.51 19.33 4.99
C TYR A 128 -9.61 18.29 5.27
N TRP A 129 -9.34 17.26 6.09
CA TRP A 129 -10.34 16.23 6.38
C TRP A 129 -11.55 16.78 7.13
N ARG A 130 -11.36 17.74 8.04
CA ARG A 130 -12.47 18.44 8.71
C ARG A 130 -13.36 19.18 7.71
N LEU A 131 -12.76 19.84 6.71
CA LEU A 131 -13.48 20.57 5.67
C LEU A 131 -14.16 19.64 4.67
N ALA A 132 -13.44 18.63 4.17
CA ALA A 132 -13.94 17.65 3.21
C ALA A 132 -15.11 16.81 3.78
N TRP A 133 -15.11 16.55 5.09
CA TRP A 133 -16.18 15.82 5.78
C TRP A 133 -17.35 16.72 6.22
N SER A 134 -17.19 18.04 6.21
CA SER A 134 -18.26 18.97 6.54
C SER A 134 -19.35 18.96 5.47
N GLU A 135 -20.56 19.46 5.81
CA GLU A 135 -21.73 19.40 4.92
C GLU A 135 -21.45 19.93 3.51
N SER A 136 -20.52 20.87 3.30
CA SER A 136 -20.20 21.43 1.98
C SER A 136 -19.37 20.51 1.06
N GLY A 137 -18.65 19.51 1.59
CA GLY A 137 -17.71 18.70 0.80
C GLY A 137 -18.36 17.59 -0.03
N ILE A 138 -19.47 17.02 0.46
CA ILE A 138 -20.16 15.87 -0.17
C ILE A 138 -21.56 16.24 -0.68
N SER A 139 -22.23 17.22 -0.07
CA SER A 139 -23.65 17.52 -0.37
C SER A 139 -23.92 18.03 -1.79
N HIS A 140 -22.88 18.48 -2.50
CA HIS A 140 -22.96 19.02 -3.87
C HIS A 140 -22.09 18.25 -4.87
N LEU A 141 -21.86 16.95 -4.67
CA LEU A 141 -21.13 16.14 -5.64
C LEU A 141 -21.94 15.95 -6.92
N GLU A 142 -21.48 16.56 -8.01
CA GLU A 142 -22.02 16.35 -9.34
C GLU A 142 -21.09 15.47 -10.18
N LEU A 143 -21.66 14.57 -10.99
CA LEU A 143 -20.87 13.70 -11.88
C LEU A 143 -19.99 14.49 -12.86
N ALA A 144 -20.42 15.70 -13.24
CA ALA A 144 -19.67 16.59 -14.11
C ALA A 144 -18.29 16.96 -13.54
N MET A 145 -18.14 17.00 -12.20
CA MET A 145 -16.88 17.33 -11.52
C MET A 145 -15.76 16.29 -11.79
N PHE A 146 -16.15 15.07 -12.18
CA PHE A 146 -15.21 13.99 -12.46
C PHE A 146 -14.89 13.86 -13.96
N ILE A 147 -15.59 14.58 -14.84
CA ILE A 147 -15.37 14.50 -16.28
C ILE A 147 -14.13 15.32 -16.63
N ASN A 148 -12.99 14.64 -16.77
CA ASN A 148 -11.73 15.25 -17.18
C ASN A 148 -11.16 14.51 -18.40
N ILE A 149 -11.24 15.15 -19.57
CA ILE A 149 -10.81 14.57 -20.85
C ILE A 149 -9.35 14.08 -20.81
N PRO A 150 -8.37 14.88 -20.32
CA PRO A 150 -6.98 14.41 -20.23
C PRO A 150 -6.82 13.12 -19.40
N SER A 151 -7.52 13.02 -18.27
CA SER A 151 -7.49 11.83 -17.41
C SER A 151 -8.11 10.60 -18.07
N ILE A 152 -9.19 10.78 -18.83
CA ILE A 152 -9.83 9.69 -19.60
C ILE A 152 -8.90 9.22 -20.72
N LEU A 153 -8.27 10.14 -21.46
CA LEU A 153 -7.27 9.81 -22.48
C LEU A 153 -6.10 9.02 -21.87
N TRP A 154 -5.63 9.43 -20.68
CA TRP A 154 -4.57 8.73 -19.96
C TRP A 154 -4.97 7.30 -19.58
N ALA A 155 -6.19 7.10 -19.08
CA ALA A 155 -6.71 5.78 -18.76
C ALA A 155 -6.87 4.88 -19.99
N MET A 156 -7.24 5.45 -21.15
CA MET A 156 -7.25 4.70 -22.41
C MET A 156 -5.85 4.29 -22.86
N LEU A 157 -4.87 5.20 -22.72
CA LEU A 157 -3.47 4.89 -23.01
C LEU A 157 -2.94 3.79 -22.07
N PHE A 158 -3.33 3.83 -20.79
CA PHE A 158 -3.05 2.75 -19.84
C PHE A 158 -3.67 1.43 -20.30
N ALA A 159 -4.96 1.42 -20.64
CA ALA A 159 -5.64 0.18 -21.05
C ALA A 159 -4.97 -0.45 -22.27
N GLY A 160 -4.63 0.36 -23.28
CA GLY A 160 -3.92 -0.08 -24.47
C GLY A 160 -2.52 -0.62 -24.16
N SER A 161 -1.72 0.11 -23.39
CA SER A 161 -0.37 -0.31 -23.01
C SER A 161 -0.39 -1.55 -22.12
N ALA A 162 -1.28 -1.64 -21.14
CA ALA A 162 -1.49 -2.80 -20.29
C ALA A 162 -1.89 -4.04 -21.11
N TYR A 163 -2.84 -3.90 -22.05
CA TYR A 163 -3.23 -5.00 -22.93
C TYR A 163 -2.05 -5.50 -23.77
N LEU A 164 -1.28 -4.60 -24.39
CA LEU A 164 -0.12 -4.96 -25.19
C LEU A 164 0.98 -5.61 -24.34
N PHE A 165 1.23 -5.07 -23.14
CA PHE A 165 2.23 -5.58 -22.22
C PHE A 165 1.90 -7.00 -21.74
N LEU A 166 0.63 -7.23 -21.35
CA LEU A 166 0.14 -8.55 -20.97
C LEU A 166 0.22 -9.54 -22.14
N LYS A 167 -0.18 -9.12 -23.35
CA LYS A 167 -0.20 -9.99 -24.54
C LYS A 167 1.20 -10.38 -25.01
N LYS A 168 2.17 -9.45 -24.99
CA LYS A 168 3.52 -9.69 -25.51
C LYS A 168 4.47 -10.34 -24.51
N SER A 169 4.38 -9.96 -23.24
CA SER A 169 5.41 -10.28 -22.26
C SER A 169 5.01 -11.38 -21.28
N ASN A 170 3.71 -11.73 -21.21
CA ASN A 170 3.13 -12.63 -20.21
C ASN A 170 3.75 -12.43 -18.80
N PRO A 171 3.74 -11.19 -18.28
CA PRO A 171 4.48 -10.83 -17.07
C PRO A 171 3.92 -11.57 -15.85
N SER A 172 4.75 -11.74 -14.83
CA SER A 172 4.24 -12.12 -13.51
C SER A 172 3.33 -11.02 -12.96
N VAL A 173 2.43 -11.38 -12.03
CA VAL A 173 1.53 -10.43 -11.37
C VAL A 173 2.29 -9.25 -10.76
N TRP A 174 3.46 -9.50 -10.18
CA TRP A 174 4.33 -8.49 -9.58
C TRP A 174 4.86 -7.47 -10.58
N VAL A 175 5.35 -7.96 -11.72
CA VAL A 175 5.87 -7.09 -12.79
C VAL A 175 4.73 -6.24 -13.37
N PHE A 176 3.55 -6.84 -13.56
CA PHE A 176 2.37 -6.11 -14.00
C PHE A 176 1.90 -5.05 -13.00
N SER A 177 1.87 -5.38 -11.71
CA SER A 177 1.51 -4.44 -10.64
C SER A 177 2.51 -3.28 -10.52
N ALA A 178 3.81 -3.55 -10.64
CA ALA A 178 4.83 -2.50 -10.66
C ALA A 178 4.67 -1.56 -11.87
N PHE A 179 4.41 -2.13 -13.06
CA PHE A 179 4.08 -1.36 -14.25
C PHE A 179 2.85 -0.46 -14.04
N ALA A 180 1.77 -1.01 -13.49
CA ALA A 180 0.54 -0.26 -13.25
C ALA A 180 0.72 0.85 -12.21
N LEU A 181 1.45 0.58 -11.12
CA LEU A 181 1.76 1.57 -10.09
C LEU A 181 2.56 2.74 -10.67
N ALA A 182 3.61 2.46 -11.44
CA ALA A 182 4.39 3.49 -12.12
C ALA A 182 3.49 4.35 -13.01
N TYR A 183 2.57 3.73 -13.75
CA TYR A 183 1.63 4.43 -14.62
C TYR A 183 0.66 5.35 -13.86
N MET A 184 0.22 4.96 -12.67
CA MET A 184 -0.64 5.78 -11.81
C MET A 184 0.10 6.95 -11.16
N LEU A 185 1.41 6.80 -10.90
CA LEU A 185 2.24 7.86 -10.29
C LEU A 185 2.65 8.94 -11.30
N LEU A 186 2.75 8.60 -12.59
CA LEU A 186 3.22 9.52 -13.62
C LEU A 186 2.42 10.83 -13.71
N PRO A 187 1.08 10.84 -13.73
CA PRO A 187 0.29 12.08 -13.73
C PRO A 187 0.62 13.00 -12.57
N TYR A 188 0.78 12.42 -11.38
CA TYR A 188 1.13 13.15 -10.16
C TYR A 188 2.54 13.76 -10.26
N LEU A 189 3.55 12.95 -10.60
CA LEU A 189 4.93 13.43 -10.73
C LEU A 189 5.07 14.50 -11.81
N PHE A 190 4.39 14.31 -12.94
CA PHE A 190 4.36 15.29 -14.03
C PHE A 190 3.75 16.61 -13.57
N GLY A 191 2.55 16.58 -12.97
CA GLY A 191 1.87 17.78 -12.50
C GLY A 191 2.63 18.51 -11.40
N TYR A 192 3.16 17.77 -10.42
CA TYR A 192 3.98 18.34 -9.35
C TYR A 192 5.24 19.02 -9.89
N THR A 193 5.96 18.36 -10.80
CA THR A 193 7.17 18.94 -11.41
C THR A 193 6.83 20.18 -12.23
N LEU A 194 5.73 20.14 -12.99
CA LEU A 194 5.28 21.27 -13.80
C LEU A 194 4.94 22.49 -12.94
N ILE A 195 4.20 22.28 -11.84
CA ILE A 195 3.85 23.36 -10.92
C ILE A 195 5.10 23.92 -10.24
N SER A 196 5.91 23.07 -9.62
CA SER A 196 7.09 23.48 -8.85
C SER A 196 8.20 24.10 -9.69
N SER A 197 8.32 23.76 -10.97
CA SER A 197 9.41 24.25 -11.82
C SER A 197 9.04 25.47 -12.66
N VAL A 198 7.76 25.65 -12.99
CA VAL A 198 7.31 26.68 -13.95
C VAL A 198 6.54 27.80 -13.26
N ASP A 199 6.09 27.61 -12.02
CA ASP A 199 5.21 28.56 -11.31
C ASP A 199 4.05 29.04 -12.20
N PRO A 200 3.22 28.11 -12.69
CA PRO A 200 2.17 28.45 -13.63
C PRO A 200 1.15 29.41 -12.99
N VAL A 201 0.56 30.27 -13.83
CA VAL A 201 -0.48 31.21 -13.39
C VAL A 201 -1.62 30.42 -12.72
N PRO A 202 -2.20 30.91 -11.60
CA PRO A 202 -3.19 30.15 -10.83
C PRO A 202 -4.34 29.50 -11.60
N GLN A 203 -4.78 30.07 -12.74
CA GLN A 203 -5.84 29.46 -13.55
C GLN A 203 -5.43 28.12 -14.20
N LEU A 204 -4.13 27.87 -14.37
CA LEU A 204 -3.60 26.62 -14.94
C LEU A 204 -3.37 25.55 -13.87
N VAL A 205 -3.21 25.93 -12.60
CA VAL A 205 -2.96 24.99 -11.49
C VAL A 205 -4.15 24.05 -11.29
N GLY A 206 -5.38 24.58 -11.31
CA GLY A 206 -6.61 23.79 -11.12
C GLY A 206 -6.73 22.61 -12.11
N PRO A 207 -6.66 22.83 -13.44
CA PRO A 207 -6.65 21.77 -14.43
C PRO A 207 -5.52 20.74 -14.28
N ILE A 208 -4.31 21.18 -13.87
CA ILE A 208 -3.17 20.29 -13.62
C ILE A 208 -3.48 19.37 -12.42
N LEU A 209 -3.96 19.94 -11.32
CA LEU A 209 -4.37 19.19 -10.12
C LEU A 209 -5.50 18.19 -10.43
N ALA A 210 -6.48 18.61 -11.24
CA ALA A 210 -7.55 17.72 -11.68
C ALA A 210 -6.99 16.52 -12.45
N PHE A 211 -6.01 16.73 -13.33
CA PHE A 211 -5.34 15.63 -14.03
C PHE A 211 -4.53 14.72 -13.07
N MET A 212 -3.78 15.31 -12.14
CA MET A 212 -3.01 14.55 -11.13
C MET A 212 -3.89 13.58 -10.33
N MET A 213 -5.12 14.01 -9.99
CA MET A 213 -6.02 13.25 -9.12
C MET A 213 -6.99 12.35 -9.89
N LEU A 214 -7.54 12.80 -11.01
CA LEU A 214 -8.54 12.03 -11.77
C LEU A 214 -7.89 10.98 -12.68
N ALA A 215 -6.64 11.12 -13.09
CA ALA A 215 -5.98 10.08 -13.88
C ALA A 215 -5.89 8.73 -13.13
N PRO A 216 -5.46 8.67 -11.86
CA PRO A 216 -5.57 7.47 -11.03
C PRO A 216 -7.01 6.97 -10.85
N PHE A 217 -7.99 7.88 -10.70
CA PHE A 217 -9.41 7.52 -10.53
C PHE A 217 -9.93 6.64 -11.66
N PHE A 218 -9.58 6.95 -12.91
CA PHE A 218 -9.98 6.15 -14.08
C PHE A 218 -9.07 4.95 -14.34
N THR A 219 -7.79 5.01 -13.95
CA THR A 219 -6.80 3.97 -14.24
C THR A 219 -6.91 2.78 -13.27
N LEU A 220 -7.16 3.06 -12.00
CA LEU A 220 -7.14 2.07 -10.92
C LEU A 220 -8.21 0.97 -11.09
N PRO A 221 -9.48 1.28 -11.44
CA PRO A 221 -10.47 0.24 -11.73
C PRO A 221 -10.08 -0.67 -12.90
N LEU A 222 -9.51 -0.09 -13.98
CA LEU A 222 -9.06 -0.85 -15.14
C LEU A 222 -7.93 -1.82 -14.76
N TYR A 223 -6.96 -1.36 -13.97
CA TYR A 223 -5.90 -2.21 -13.43
C TYR A 223 -6.47 -3.40 -12.65
N VAL A 224 -7.42 -3.16 -11.74
CA VAL A 224 -8.09 -4.24 -10.99
C VAL A 224 -8.78 -5.21 -11.95
N CYS A 225 -9.52 -4.73 -12.94
CA CYS A 225 -10.15 -5.60 -13.95
C CYS A 225 -9.15 -6.48 -14.70
N PHE A 226 -8.02 -5.92 -15.17
CA PHE A 226 -6.97 -6.69 -15.83
C PHE A 226 -6.36 -7.74 -14.91
N LEU A 227 -6.12 -7.37 -13.65
CA LEU A 227 -5.51 -8.24 -12.66
C LEU A 227 -6.39 -9.46 -12.33
N PHE A 228 -7.70 -9.25 -12.21
CA PHE A 228 -8.65 -10.36 -11.99
C PHE A 228 -8.84 -11.22 -13.22
N ARG A 229 -8.91 -10.63 -14.42
CA ARG A 229 -9.12 -11.38 -15.66
C ARG A 229 -7.92 -12.23 -16.05
N GLN A 230 -6.71 -11.67 -15.98
CA GLN A 230 -5.50 -12.33 -16.50
C GLN A 230 -4.89 -13.33 -15.51
N PHE A 231 -4.97 -13.04 -14.21
CA PHE A 231 -4.33 -13.85 -13.16
C PHE A 231 -5.36 -14.65 -12.35
N SER A 232 -6.45 -15.12 -13.00
CA SER A 232 -7.52 -15.89 -12.33
C SER A 232 -7.14 -17.34 -11.99
N LYS A 233 -5.92 -17.77 -12.32
CA LYS A 233 -5.40 -19.10 -11.97
C LYS A 233 -4.72 -19.09 -10.61
#